data_AF-A0AB74JJ30-F1
#
_entry.id   AF-A0AB74JJ30-F1
#
_cell.length_a   1.000
_cell.length_b   1.000
_cell.length_c   1.000
_cell.angle_alpha   90.00
_cell.angle_beta   90.00
_cell.angle_gamma   90.00
#
_symmetry.space_group_name_H-M   'P 1'
#
loop_
_entity.id
_entity.type
_entity.pdbx_description
1 polymer ?
#
loop_
_entity_poly.entity_id
_entity_poly.type
_entity_poly.pdbx_seq_one_letter_code
_entity_poly.pdbx_strand_id
1 'polypeptide(L)'
;MLSKSLVALSLLSSSASAETVLGVYMFHRHGDRTPKALAPANLTDLGYQQVYSSGDYYRSRYIDSDADHKILGMNTDIVKQSQISASAPSDTGEYLRGKNSATGFLQGLYPPVGISLGTQTLRNGSNVTAPLNGYQLIPLALTTSGSGSEDNGWLQAASGCASAVSSSNEYFSTSEYTDLLSSTQDFYDQLIPVVNGTFSTSQISFKNAYTIFDLINVAEIHNATINSSDVLTSDVLFQIRTLADTHEWNLAFNASDNARAIAGKVLAAEIVEFLNNTIETQGKSKFGVQFGAYGAFASFFGLADLPVTNPDFYGVTDYASSMTFELVTNASTSPFPAADDISVRFLFHNGTTNSSSPPTAYPLFGTGNELIAWNDFVTGMDKFSVGDTKSWCTACGNTTGTCAAYAPASSSGSGSSGVTAQSKSGNGLSPVVNGVIGAMVTLAVILGLEALILLVGGMRVVSKKRLSQSAAPMEIVTGGKAA
;
A
#
# COMPACT_ATOMS: atom_id res chain seq x y z
N MET A 1 -62.65 43.80 32.11
CA MET A 1 -61.19 43.98 32.13
C MET A 1 -60.56 42.61 32.41
N LEU A 2 -60.22 41.88 31.35
CA LEU A 2 -59.59 40.55 31.44
C LEU A 2 -58.08 40.73 31.24
N SER A 3 -57.31 40.44 32.28
CA SER A 3 -55.84 40.50 32.24
C SER A 3 -55.29 39.28 31.51
N LYS A 4 -54.62 39.51 30.38
CA LYS A 4 -53.79 38.54 29.69
C LYS A 4 -52.38 38.63 30.26
N SER A 5 -51.86 37.54 30.83
CA SER A 5 -50.42 37.40 31.07
C SER A 5 -49.93 36.15 30.36
N LEU A 6 -49.10 36.38 29.35
CA LEU A 6 -48.43 35.38 28.53
C LEU A 6 -47.49 34.53 29.38
N VAL A 7 -47.57 33.21 29.20
CA VAL A 7 -46.50 32.28 29.56
C VAL A 7 -45.50 32.28 28.41
N ALA A 8 -44.31 32.83 28.64
CA ALA A 8 -43.18 32.71 27.72
C ALA A 8 -42.53 31.34 27.94
N LEU A 9 -42.81 30.38 27.05
CA LEU A 9 -42.14 29.09 27.02
C LEU A 9 -40.78 29.30 26.31
N SER A 10 -39.71 29.47 27.08
CA SER A 10 -38.34 29.45 26.56
C SER A 10 -38.01 28.04 26.07
N LEU A 11 -38.17 27.81 24.77
CA LEU A 11 -37.57 26.66 24.09
C LEU A 11 -36.05 26.84 24.15
N LEU A 12 -35.41 26.18 25.11
CA LEU A 12 -33.99 25.84 25.02
C LEU A 12 -33.87 24.86 23.85
N SER A 13 -33.68 25.39 22.65
CA SER A 13 -33.19 24.62 21.52
C SER A 13 -31.77 24.20 21.86
N SER A 14 -31.64 23.02 22.45
CA SER A 14 -30.39 22.26 22.42
C SER A 14 -30.14 21.93 20.95
N SER A 15 -29.49 22.84 20.23
CA SER A 15 -28.90 22.50 18.94
C SER A 15 -27.88 21.41 19.24
N ALA A 16 -28.25 20.14 19.06
CA ALA A 16 -27.27 19.11 18.82
C ALA A 16 -26.51 19.60 17.58
N SER A 17 -25.27 20.04 17.77
CA SER A 17 -24.43 20.46 16.64
C SER A 17 -24.38 19.28 15.68
N ALA A 18 -24.77 19.49 14.43
CA ALA A 18 -24.59 18.47 13.41
C ALA A 18 -23.09 18.16 13.35
N GLU A 19 -22.75 16.87 13.31
CA GLU A 19 -21.38 16.40 13.20
C GLU A 19 -20.69 17.08 12.02
N THR A 20 -19.54 17.70 12.25
CA THR A 20 -18.77 18.40 11.22
C THR A 20 -17.48 17.67 10.92
N VAL A 21 -17.20 17.45 9.63
CA VAL A 21 -15.92 16.88 9.16
C VAL A 21 -14.88 17.99 9.04
N LEU A 22 -13.74 17.84 9.70
CA LEU A 22 -12.64 18.82 9.73
C LEU A 22 -11.59 18.54 8.66
N GLY A 23 -11.38 17.25 8.36
CA GLY A 23 -10.49 16.79 7.31
C GLY A 23 -10.54 15.27 7.17
N VAL A 24 -9.96 14.80 6.07
CA VAL A 24 -10.07 13.41 5.63
C VAL A 24 -8.72 12.95 5.09
N TYR A 25 -8.28 11.77 5.52
CA TYR A 25 -7.21 11.03 4.86
C TYR A 25 -7.78 9.75 4.25
N MET A 26 -7.40 9.45 3.02
CA MET A 26 -7.88 8.31 2.26
C MET A 26 -6.70 7.52 1.69
N PHE A 27 -6.74 6.21 1.88
CA PHE A 27 -5.90 5.28 1.16
C PHE A 27 -6.74 4.52 0.13
N HIS A 28 -6.37 4.60 -1.14
CA HIS A 28 -7.18 4.13 -2.26
C HIS A 28 -6.39 3.12 -3.11
N ARG A 29 -7.00 1.98 -3.43
CA ARG A 29 -6.42 1.02 -4.37
C ARG A 29 -6.57 1.53 -5.80
N HIS A 30 -5.61 1.23 -6.67
CA HIS A 30 -5.79 1.49 -8.10
C HIS A 30 -7.04 0.77 -8.65
N GLY A 31 -7.53 1.24 -9.80
CA GLY A 31 -8.63 0.59 -10.53
C GLY A 31 -8.19 -0.70 -11.24
N ASP A 32 -9.13 -1.34 -11.91
CA ASP A 32 -8.89 -2.52 -12.75
C ASP A 32 -7.72 -2.34 -13.75
N ARG A 33 -6.97 -3.43 -13.95
CA ARG A 33 -5.73 -3.45 -14.73
C ARG A 33 -5.58 -4.75 -15.51
N THR A 34 -4.66 -4.75 -16.47
CA THR A 34 -4.22 -5.99 -17.14
C THR A 34 -3.54 -6.95 -16.14
N PRO A 35 -3.45 -8.26 -16.45
CA PRO A 35 -2.92 -9.26 -15.52
C PRO A 35 -1.44 -9.03 -15.19
N LYS A 36 -1.02 -9.33 -13.96
CA LYS A 36 0.39 -9.24 -13.53
C LYS A 36 1.31 -10.18 -14.29
N ALA A 37 0.80 -11.35 -14.66
CA ALA A 37 1.56 -12.34 -15.41
C ALA A 37 2.01 -11.83 -16.79
N LEU A 38 1.40 -10.75 -17.28
CA LEU A 38 1.72 -10.09 -18.56
C LEU A 38 2.38 -8.72 -18.34
N ALA A 39 3.30 -8.64 -17.38
CA ALA A 39 3.98 -7.39 -17.03
C ALA A 39 4.60 -6.67 -18.24
N PRO A 40 4.56 -5.32 -18.29
CA PRO A 40 4.02 -4.43 -17.27
C PRO A 40 2.50 -4.37 -17.29
N ALA A 41 1.87 -4.46 -16.11
CA ALA A 41 0.42 -4.31 -16.02
C ALA A 41 0.01 -2.83 -16.23
N ASN A 42 -1.08 -2.58 -16.95
CA ASN A 42 -1.59 -1.25 -17.28
C ASN A 42 -3.02 -1.07 -16.78
N LEU A 43 -3.37 0.17 -16.39
CA LEU A 43 -4.74 0.54 -16.02
C LEU A 43 -5.64 0.40 -17.27
N THR A 44 -6.80 -0.24 -17.11
CA THR A 44 -7.79 -0.36 -18.19
C THR A 44 -8.76 0.82 -18.17
N ASP A 45 -9.55 0.99 -19.23
CA ASP A 45 -10.62 1.99 -19.25
C ASP A 45 -11.70 1.70 -18.18
N LEU A 46 -11.94 0.41 -17.87
CA LEU A 46 -12.79 0.02 -16.74
C LEU A 46 -12.19 0.53 -15.42
N GLY A 47 -10.89 0.30 -15.20
CA GLY A 47 -10.21 0.77 -14.00
C GLY A 47 -10.23 2.29 -13.87
N TYR A 48 -10.12 3.00 -14.98
CA TYR A 48 -10.26 4.44 -15.03
C TYR A 48 -11.67 4.91 -14.63
N GLN A 49 -12.71 4.27 -15.18
CA GLN A 49 -14.09 4.58 -14.83
C GLN A 49 -14.39 4.31 -13.35
N GLN A 50 -13.84 3.24 -12.79
CA GLN A 50 -14.01 2.89 -11.37
C GLN A 50 -13.45 3.98 -10.45
N VAL A 51 -12.20 4.41 -10.66
CA VAL A 51 -11.59 5.46 -9.82
C VAL A 51 -12.24 6.82 -10.05
N TYR A 52 -12.67 7.12 -11.28
CA TYR A 52 -13.42 8.33 -11.59
C TYR A 52 -14.75 8.38 -10.84
N SER A 53 -15.52 7.29 -10.88
CA SER A 53 -16.79 7.16 -10.17
C SER A 53 -16.61 7.26 -8.65
N SER A 54 -15.52 6.69 -8.12
CA SER A 54 -15.17 6.83 -6.70
C SER A 54 -14.88 8.30 -6.35
N GLY A 55 -14.11 9.00 -7.18
CA GLY A 55 -13.84 10.43 -7.01
C GLY A 55 -15.10 11.29 -7.02
N ASP A 56 -16.03 11.02 -7.95
CA ASP A 56 -17.33 11.69 -8.05
C ASP A 56 -18.19 11.47 -6.80
N TYR A 57 -18.23 10.24 -6.28
CA TYR A 57 -18.90 9.95 -5.02
C TYR A 57 -18.31 10.77 -3.86
N TYR A 58 -16.99 10.76 -3.70
CA TYR A 58 -16.35 11.48 -2.60
C TYR A 58 -16.46 13.00 -2.73
N ARG A 59 -16.59 13.52 -3.95
CA ARG A 59 -16.98 14.91 -4.19
C ARG A 59 -18.36 15.21 -3.59
N SER A 60 -19.36 14.39 -3.91
CA SER A 60 -20.73 14.55 -3.40
C SER A 60 -20.82 14.43 -1.88
N ARG A 61 -19.91 13.67 -1.26
CA ARG A 61 -19.84 13.47 0.19
C ARG A 61 -19.13 14.60 0.93
N TYR A 62 -18.02 15.13 0.38
CA TYR A 62 -17.10 16.00 1.14
C TYR A 62 -16.93 17.42 0.58
N ILE A 63 -17.17 17.63 -0.71
CA ILE A 63 -16.78 18.87 -1.40
C ILE A 63 -17.98 19.70 -1.81
N ASP A 64 -19.03 19.07 -2.34
CA ASP A 64 -20.17 19.78 -2.89
C ASP A 64 -20.83 20.72 -1.88
N SER A 65 -21.49 21.76 -2.38
CA SER A 65 -22.01 22.83 -1.53
C SER A 65 -23.06 22.36 -0.53
N ASP A 66 -23.80 21.33 -0.93
CA ASP A 66 -24.92 20.66 -0.29
C ASP A 66 -24.55 19.26 0.19
N ALA A 67 -23.26 18.93 0.24
CA ALA A 67 -22.78 17.64 0.74
C ALA A 67 -23.10 17.47 2.23
N ASP A 68 -23.72 16.33 2.59
CA ASP A 68 -24.12 16.01 3.98
C ASP A 68 -22.93 15.98 4.95
N HIS A 69 -21.75 15.59 4.46
CA HIS A 69 -20.52 15.49 5.24
C HIS A 69 -19.44 16.46 4.73
N LYS A 70 -19.87 17.63 4.25
CA LYS A 70 -18.96 18.63 3.71
C LYS A 70 -17.81 18.94 4.67
N ILE A 71 -16.59 18.89 4.16
CA ILE A 71 -15.42 19.24 4.94
C ILE A 71 -15.43 20.75 5.21
N LEU A 72 -15.29 21.11 6.48
CA LEU A 72 -15.36 22.48 6.97
C LEU A 72 -14.44 23.41 6.14
N GLY A 73 -15.01 24.41 5.49
CA GLY A 73 -14.26 25.41 4.72
C GLY A 73 -13.54 24.88 3.47
N MET A 74 -13.96 23.73 2.93
CA MET A 74 -13.47 23.21 1.66
C MET A 74 -14.01 24.04 0.48
N ASN A 75 -13.12 24.35 -0.48
CA ASN A 75 -13.52 25.01 -1.72
C ASN A 75 -14.26 24.02 -2.63
N THR A 76 -15.45 24.40 -3.10
CA THR A 76 -16.36 23.51 -3.84
C THR A 76 -16.03 23.42 -5.34
N ASP A 77 -15.82 24.58 -5.97
CA ASP A 77 -15.79 24.68 -7.44
C ASP A 77 -14.36 24.67 -7.97
N ILE A 78 -13.54 25.62 -7.50
CA ILE A 78 -12.13 25.74 -7.90
C ILE A 78 -11.25 25.16 -6.80
N VAL A 79 -10.43 24.17 -7.19
CA VAL A 79 -9.48 23.51 -6.32
C VAL A 79 -8.50 24.52 -5.70
N LYS A 80 -8.41 24.47 -4.38
CA LYS A 80 -7.38 25.18 -3.64
C LYS A 80 -6.28 24.19 -3.27
N GLN A 81 -5.17 24.20 -4.01
CA GLN A 81 -4.10 23.21 -3.86
C GLN A 81 -3.57 23.08 -2.41
N SER A 82 -3.56 24.15 -1.61
CA SER A 82 -3.18 24.07 -0.19
C SER A 82 -4.12 23.22 0.69
N GLN A 83 -5.33 22.90 0.22
CA GLN A 83 -6.32 22.09 0.94
C GLN A 83 -6.20 20.60 0.60
N ILE A 84 -5.50 20.24 -0.48
CA ILE A 84 -5.48 18.88 -1.01
C ILE A 84 -4.05 18.38 -1.14
N SER A 85 -3.80 17.20 -0.62
CA SER A 85 -2.59 16.44 -0.89
C SER A 85 -2.95 15.15 -1.59
N ALA A 86 -2.25 14.84 -2.67
CA ALA A 86 -2.45 13.59 -3.40
C ALA A 86 -1.11 12.94 -3.68
N SER A 87 -0.97 11.65 -3.38
CA SER A 87 0.27 10.90 -3.56
C SER A 87 0.04 9.55 -4.24
N ALA A 88 1.06 9.09 -4.96
CA ALA A 88 1.08 7.76 -5.55
C ALA A 88 2.50 7.16 -5.50
N PRO A 89 2.65 5.82 -5.53
CA PRO A 89 3.95 5.17 -5.43
C PRO A 89 4.86 5.51 -6.62
N SER A 90 6.17 5.57 -6.39
CA SER A 90 7.16 6.07 -7.35
C SER A 90 7.70 5.03 -8.36
N ASP A 91 7.40 3.75 -8.24
CA ASP A 91 8.05 2.70 -9.06
C ASP A 91 7.48 2.57 -10.48
N THR A 92 8.32 2.59 -11.50
CA THR A 92 8.05 2.52 -12.96
C THR A 92 6.80 1.77 -13.45
N GLY A 93 6.41 0.60 -12.90
CA GLY A 93 5.18 -0.10 -13.28
C GLY A 93 3.94 0.31 -12.47
N GLU A 94 4.08 0.38 -11.14
CA GLU A 94 3.04 0.82 -10.20
C GLU A 94 2.76 2.33 -10.31
N TYR A 95 3.76 3.11 -10.73
CA TYR A 95 3.77 4.54 -11.00
C TYR A 95 2.80 4.89 -12.11
N LEU A 96 2.78 4.15 -13.22
CA LEU A 96 1.86 4.45 -14.32
C LEU A 96 0.41 4.20 -13.90
N ARG A 97 0.14 3.10 -13.20
CA ARG A 97 -1.22 2.74 -12.77
C ARG A 97 -1.71 3.60 -11.61
N GLY A 98 -0.89 3.76 -10.57
CA GLY A 98 -1.18 4.57 -9.39
C GLY A 98 -1.36 6.04 -9.78
N LYS A 99 -0.52 6.59 -10.66
CA LYS A 99 -0.70 7.97 -11.15
C LYS A 99 -1.90 8.14 -12.05
N ASN A 100 -2.14 7.23 -12.99
CA ASN A 100 -3.31 7.31 -13.85
C ASN A 100 -4.60 7.15 -13.03
N SER A 101 -4.57 6.27 -12.02
CA SER A 101 -5.68 6.07 -11.09
C SER A 101 -5.90 7.30 -10.23
N ALA A 102 -4.84 7.85 -9.61
CA ALA A 102 -4.92 9.06 -8.80
C ALA A 102 -5.38 10.25 -9.62
N THR A 103 -4.88 10.40 -10.85
CA THR A 103 -5.34 11.43 -11.77
C THR A 103 -6.81 11.26 -12.07
N GLY A 104 -7.26 10.06 -12.46
CA GLY A 104 -8.66 9.75 -12.76
C GLY A 104 -9.60 10.04 -11.59
N PHE A 105 -9.21 9.63 -10.38
CA PHE A 105 -9.92 9.95 -9.15
C PHE A 105 -10.02 11.47 -8.93
N LEU A 106 -8.91 12.19 -9.08
CA LEU A 106 -8.89 13.65 -8.93
C LEU A 106 -9.74 14.37 -9.99
N GLN A 107 -9.91 13.78 -11.19
CA GLN A 107 -10.84 14.32 -12.20
C GLN A 107 -12.31 14.20 -11.76
N GLY A 108 -12.68 13.10 -11.10
CA GLY A 108 -14.00 12.94 -10.49
C GLY A 108 -14.18 13.85 -9.27
N LEU A 109 -13.14 14.00 -8.46
CA LEU A 109 -13.16 14.81 -7.24
C LEU A 109 -13.33 16.32 -7.54
N TYR A 110 -12.59 16.83 -8.54
CA TYR A 110 -12.66 18.20 -9.03
C TYR A 110 -12.85 18.21 -10.56
N PRO A 111 -14.10 18.12 -11.03
CA PRO A 111 -14.39 18.10 -12.45
C PRO A 111 -14.06 19.44 -13.13
N PRO A 112 -14.01 19.47 -14.48
CA PRO A 112 -13.77 20.69 -15.22
C PRO A 112 -14.82 21.77 -14.90
N VAL A 113 -14.37 22.98 -14.60
CA VAL A 113 -15.26 24.07 -14.11
C VAL A 113 -16.01 24.81 -15.23
N GLY A 114 -15.79 24.42 -16.47
CA GLY A 114 -16.39 25.06 -17.64
C GLY A 114 -15.79 26.43 -17.96
N ILE A 115 -16.34 27.05 -19.00
CA ILE A 115 -15.86 28.34 -19.51
C ILE A 115 -16.09 29.48 -18.50
N SER A 116 -17.15 29.41 -17.69
CA SER A 116 -17.52 30.49 -16.75
C SER A 116 -16.47 30.73 -15.67
N LEU A 117 -15.92 29.66 -15.09
CA LEU A 117 -14.91 29.72 -14.02
C LEU A 117 -13.49 29.44 -14.53
N GLY A 118 -13.36 28.81 -15.70
CA GLY A 118 -12.08 28.45 -16.32
C GLY A 118 -11.51 29.51 -17.26
N THR A 119 -12.06 30.73 -17.29
CA THR A 119 -11.61 31.81 -18.18
C THR A 119 -10.85 32.88 -17.40
N GLN A 120 -9.65 33.20 -17.88
CA GLN A 120 -8.86 34.34 -17.41
C GLN A 120 -8.91 35.50 -18.40
N THR A 121 -9.09 36.71 -17.90
CA THR A 121 -8.97 37.93 -18.71
C THR A 121 -7.53 38.43 -18.66
N LEU A 122 -6.89 38.51 -19.83
CA LEU A 122 -5.55 39.03 -19.99
C LEU A 122 -5.54 40.56 -19.91
N ARG A 123 -4.36 41.14 -19.65
CA ARG A 123 -4.16 42.60 -19.57
C ARG A 123 -4.63 43.36 -20.82
N ASN A 124 -4.60 42.72 -21.99
CA ASN A 124 -5.06 43.29 -23.25
C ASN A 124 -6.59 43.23 -23.45
N GLY A 125 -7.35 42.74 -22.46
CA GLY A 125 -8.81 42.59 -22.53
C GLY A 125 -9.29 41.32 -23.24
N SER A 126 -8.37 40.50 -23.78
CA SER A 126 -8.74 39.20 -24.36
C SER A 126 -8.97 38.15 -23.27
N ASN A 127 -9.86 37.21 -23.55
CA ASN A 127 -10.17 36.09 -22.66
C ASN A 127 -9.46 34.83 -23.15
N VAL A 128 -8.83 34.10 -22.23
CA VAL A 128 -8.23 32.80 -22.49
C VAL A 128 -8.89 31.78 -21.57
N THR A 129 -9.42 30.71 -22.14
CA THR A 129 -10.05 29.62 -21.39
C THR A 129 -9.07 28.48 -21.23
N ALA A 130 -9.02 27.90 -20.03
CA ALA A 130 -8.24 26.70 -19.78
C ALA A 130 -8.72 25.53 -20.68
N PRO A 131 -7.79 24.73 -21.26
CA PRO A 131 -8.13 23.58 -22.09
C PRO A 131 -9.03 22.55 -21.38
N LEU A 132 -9.58 21.60 -22.16
CA LEU A 132 -10.42 20.50 -21.65
C LEU A 132 -11.60 20.99 -20.80
N ASN A 133 -12.26 22.06 -21.27
CA ASN A 133 -13.41 22.68 -20.62
C ASN A 133 -13.13 23.17 -19.18
N GLY A 134 -11.94 23.73 -18.93
CA GLY A 134 -11.58 24.22 -17.60
C GLY A 134 -11.05 23.13 -16.66
N TYR A 135 -10.30 22.16 -17.19
CA TYR A 135 -9.70 21.10 -16.39
C TYR A 135 -8.79 21.65 -15.30
N GLN A 136 -8.93 21.11 -14.09
CA GLN A 136 -8.22 21.59 -12.90
C GLN A 136 -6.95 20.78 -12.67
N LEU A 137 -5.82 21.47 -12.48
CA LEU A 137 -4.53 20.82 -12.27
C LEU A 137 -4.26 20.64 -10.78
N ILE A 138 -4.23 19.38 -10.34
CA ILE A 138 -3.90 18.98 -8.98
C ILE A 138 -2.55 18.25 -9.01
N PRO A 139 -1.53 18.72 -8.27
CA PRO A 139 -0.23 18.09 -8.26
C PRO A 139 -0.28 16.72 -7.55
N LEU A 140 0.43 15.74 -8.11
CA LEU A 140 0.63 14.42 -7.51
C LEU A 140 2.05 14.31 -6.96
N ALA A 141 2.15 14.07 -5.66
CA ALA A 141 3.40 13.73 -5.00
C ALA A 141 3.77 12.25 -5.25
N LEU A 142 5.05 11.96 -5.10
CA LEU A 142 5.59 10.61 -5.22
C LEU A 142 5.98 10.08 -3.84
N THR A 143 5.51 8.88 -3.50
CA THR A 143 5.93 8.16 -2.29
C THR A 143 6.87 7.01 -2.66
N THR A 144 7.90 6.82 -1.85
CA THR A 144 8.85 5.69 -1.99
C THR A 144 8.43 4.49 -1.13
N SER A 145 7.55 4.70 -0.14
CA SER A 145 6.87 3.67 0.65
C SER A 145 6.04 2.77 -0.28
N GLY A 146 6.33 1.46 -0.32
CA GLY A 146 5.57 0.48 -1.13
C GLY A 146 5.98 0.37 -2.60
N SER A 147 7.11 0.95 -3.01
CA SER A 147 7.61 0.88 -4.39
C SER A 147 7.90 -0.55 -4.85
N GLY A 148 7.15 -1.07 -5.83
CA GLY A 148 7.44 -2.30 -6.58
C GLY A 148 6.65 -3.54 -6.15
N SER A 149 5.63 -3.34 -5.34
CA SER A 149 4.88 -4.41 -4.73
C SER A 149 3.95 -5.10 -5.75
N GLU A 150 3.48 -4.36 -6.76
CA GLU A 150 2.40 -4.86 -7.63
C GLU A 150 2.86 -5.55 -8.93
N ASP A 151 4.09 -5.35 -9.42
CA ASP A 151 4.60 -6.11 -10.59
C ASP A 151 5.28 -7.42 -10.18
N ASN A 152 5.60 -7.56 -8.89
CA ASN A 152 6.07 -8.81 -8.35
C ASN A 152 4.89 -9.77 -8.15
N GLY A 153 5.13 -11.05 -8.39
CA GLY A 153 4.17 -12.10 -8.04
C GLY A 153 3.86 -12.15 -6.54
N TRP A 154 4.71 -11.51 -5.73
CA TRP A 154 4.51 -11.33 -4.29
C TRP A 154 4.91 -9.91 -3.85
N LEU A 155 4.00 -9.29 -3.09
CA LEU A 155 3.98 -7.89 -2.70
C LEU A 155 5.20 -7.38 -1.91
N GLN A 156 5.65 -8.14 -0.91
CA GLN A 156 6.65 -7.65 0.04
C GLN A 156 8.08 -7.80 -0.48
N ALA A 157 8.28 -8.50 -1.60
CA ALA A 157 9.59 -8.65 -2.26
C ALA A 157 10.23 -7.30 -2.64
N ALA A 158 9.40 -6.27 -2.84
CA ALA A 158 9.83 -4.92 -3.20
C ALA A 158 9.75 -3.90 -2.06
N SER A 159 9.39 -4.31 -0.85
CA SER A 159 9.29 -3.42 0.32
C SER A 159 10.63 -2.73 0.67
N GLY A 160 11.76 -3.22 0.14
CA GLY A 160 13.10 -2.75 0.51
C GLY A 160 13.50 -3.10 1.96
N CYS A 161 12.67 -3.87 2.66
CA CYS A 161 12.80 -4.18 4.08
C CYS A 161 13.22 -5.64 4.28
N ALA A 162 14.49 -5.88 4.65
CA ALA A 162 15.02 -7.24 4.73
C ALA A 162 14.27 -8.10 5.77
N SER A 163 13.94 -7.55 6.94
CA SER A 163 13.13 -8.26 7.95
C SER A 163 11.75 -8.64 7.43
N ALA A 164 11.06 -7.74 6.71
CA ALA A 164 9.72 -8.03 6.17
C ALA A 164 9.78 -9.16 5.13
N VAL A 165 10.77 -9.10 4.22
CA VAL A 165 11.00 -10.16 3.23
C VAL A 165 11.32 -11.49 3.91
N SER A 166 12.19 -11.49 4.93
CA SER A 166 12.54 -12.70 5.67
C SER A 166 11.33 -13.28 6.40
N SER A 167 10.58 -12.45 7.11
CA SER A 167 9.37 -12.85 7.85
C SER A 167 8.35 -13.49 6.93
N SER A 168 7.99 -12.83 5.82
CA SER A 168 7.05 -13.42 4.88
C SER A 168 7.58 -14.71 4.23
N ASN A 169 8.88 -14.81 3.93
CA ASN A 169 9.45 -16.04 3.38
C ASN A 169 9.39 -17.22 4.37
N GLU A 170 9.37 -16.94 5.68
CA GLU A 170 9.18 -17.97 6.71
C GLU A 170 7.82 -18.67 6.55
N TYR A 171 6.78 -17.98 6.04
CA TYR A 171 5.48 -18.59 5.77
C TYR A 171 5.60 -19.83 4.88
N PHE A 172 6.48 -19.81 3.86
CA PHE A 172 6.70 -20.95 2.96
C PHE A 172 7.33 -22.18 3.64
N SER A 173 7.80 -22.04 4.89
CA SER A 173 8.35 -23.12 5.71
C SER A 173 7.39 -23.59 6.81
N THR A 174 6.21 -22.97 6.95
CA THR A 174 5.20 -23.33 7.95
C THR A 174 4.41 -24.57 7.56
N SER A 175 3.91 -25.30 8.56
CA SER A 175 3.02 -26.45 8.36
C SER A 175 1.76 -26.06 7.61
N GLU A 176 1.19 -24.91 7.95
CA GLU A 176 -0.03 -24.35 7.37
C GLU A 176 0.13 -24.18 5.85
N TYR A 177 1.26 -23.63 5.42
CA TYR A 177 1.58 -23.51 4.00
C TYR A 177 1.77 -24.87 3.33
N THR A 178 2.56 -25.77 3.93
CA THR A 178 2.86 -27.08 3.31
C THR A 178 1.62 -27.98 3.21
N ASP A 179 0.72 -27.89 4.18
CA ASP A 179 -0.53 -28.62 4.20
C ASP A 179 -1.50 -28.09 3.14
N LEU A 180 -1.62 -26.76 3.00
CA LEU A 180 -2.40 -26.14 1.92
C LEU A 180 -1.81 -26.47 0.55
N LEU A 181 -0.48 -26.38 0.40
CA LEU A 181 0.20 -26.69 -0.86
C LEU A 181 -0.06 -28.13 -1.32
N SER A 182 0.02 -29.10 -0.39
CA SER A 182 -0.21 -30.50 -0.72
C SER A 182 -1.68 -30.84 -0.92
N SER A 183 -2.58 -30.35 -0.06
CA SER A 183 -4.02 -30.64 -0.14
C SER A 183 -4.72 -30.00 -1.33
N THR A 184 -4.19 -28.90 -1.87
CA THR A 184 -4.80 -28.18 -3.00
C THR A 184 -4.16 -28.50 -4.36
N GLN A 185 -3.15 -29.37 -4.42
CA GLN A 185 -2.46 -29.65 -5.69
C GLN A 185 -3.41 -30.24 -6.75
N ASP A 186 -4.25 -31.20 -6.37
CA ASP A 186 -5.26 -31.80 -7.27
C ASP A 186 -6.27 -30.76 -7.80
N PHE A 187 -6.54 -29.70 -7.03
CA PHE A 187 -7.39 -28.60 -7.46
C PHE A 187 -6.67 -27.72 -8.48
N TYR A 188 -5.40 -27.37 -8.24
CA TYR A 188 -4.61 -26.58 -9.19
C TYR A 188 -4.37 -27.35 -10.50
N ASP A 189 -4.19 -28.66 -10.46
CA ASP A 189 -4.03 -29.49 -11.65
C ASP A 189 -5.27 -29.44 -12.58
N GLN A 190 -6.47 -29.25 -12.02
CA GLN A 190 -7.70 -29.06 -12.80
C GLN A 190 -7.73 -27.73 -13.56
N LEU A 191 -6.96 -26.73 -13.13
CA LEU A 191 -6.88 -25.41 -13.77
C LEU A 191 -5.91 -25.36 -14.95
N ILE A 192 -5.11 -26.41 -15.17
CA ILE A 192 -4.13 -26.50 -16.26
C ILE A 192 -4.72 -26.10 -17.62
N PRO A 193 -5.91 -26.57 -18.04
CA PRO A 193 -6.48 -26.21 -19.34
C PRO A 193 -6.71 -24.70 -19.52
N VAL A 194 -6.91 -23.97 -18.43
CA VAL A 194 -7.20 -22.53 -18.41
C VAL A 194 -5.92 -21.71 -18.43
N VAL A 195 -4.89 -22.13 -17.68
CA VAL A 195 -3.71 -21.29 -17.38
C VAL A 195 -2.39 -21.75 -18.03
N ASN A 196 -2.39 -22.89 -18.74
CA ASN A 196 -1.18 -23.45 -19.36
C ASN A 196 -0.51 -22.55 -20.41
N GLY A 197 -1.24 -21.59 -20.99
CA GLY A 197 -0.70 -20.62 -21.94
C GLY A 197 0.24 -19.60 -21.29
N THR A 198 0.16 -19.44 -19.96
CA THR A 198 0.93 -18.44 -19.20
C THR A 198 1.82 -19.08 -18.14
N PHE A 199 1.39 -20.19 -17.53
CA PHE A 199 2.14 -20.89 -16.48
C PHE A 199 2.56 -22.29 -16.94
N SER A 200 3.79 -22.68 -16.61
CA SER A 200 4.20 -24.09 -16.72
C SER A 200 3.50 -24.94 -15.65
N THR A 201 3.36 -26.24 -15.88
CA THR A 201 2.73 -27.16 -14.91
C THR A 201 3.36 -27.10 -13.52
N SER A 202 4.69 -26.91 -13.44
CA SER A 202 5.42 -26.75 -12.17
C SER A 202 5.08 -25.46 -11.40
N GLN A 203 4.48 -24.47 -12.06
CA GLN A 203 4.05 -23.21 -11.45
C GLN A 203 2.59 -23.24 -11.01
N ILE A 204 1.80 -24.21 -11.46
CA ILE A 204 0.37 -24.31 -11.17
C ILE A 204 0.20 -25.01 -9.82
N SER A 205 0.30 -24.23 -8.75
CA SER A 205 0.18 -24.68 -7.36
C SER A 205 -0.16 -23.52 -6.43
N PHE A 206 -0.45 -23.82 -5.16
CA PHE A 206 -0.72 -22.83 -4.13
C PHE A 206 0.40 -21.79 -3.96
N LYS A 207 1.65 -22.13 -4.33
CA LYS A 207 2.78 -21.20 -4.31
C LYS A 207 2.55 -19.94 -5.17
N ASN A 208 1.76 -20.06 -6.23
CA ASN A 208 1.45 -18.97 -7.15
C ASN A 208 -0.05 -18.60 -7.09
N ALA A 209 -0.72 -18.92 -5.98
CA ALA A 209 -2.18 -18.79 -5.80
C ALA A 209 -2.70 -17.42 -6.27
N TYR A 210 -2.05 -16.34 -5.82
CA TYR A 210 -2.46 -14.99 -6.19
C TYR A 210 -2.26 -14.69 -7.68
N THR A 211 -1.13 -15.05 -8.27
CA THR A 211 -0.88 -14.77 -9.71
C THR A 211 -1.78 -15.57 -10.64
N ILE A 212 -2.17 -16.79 -10.24
CA ILE A 212 -3.13 -17.63 -10.97
C ILE A 212 -4.53 -17.02 -10.85
N PHE A 213 -4.94 -16.66 -9.63
CA PHE A 213 -6.18 -15.95 -9.38
C PHE A 213 -6.27 -14.66 -10.20
N ASP A 214 -5.22 -13.83 -10.17
CA ASP A 214 -5.19 -12.55 -10.88
C ASP A 214 -5.39 -12.72 -12.39
N LEU A 215 -4.71 -13.72 -12.99
CA LEU A 215 -4.88 -14.02 -14.42
C LEU A 215 -6.31 -14.42 -14.75
N ILE A 216 -6.90 -15.32 -13.96
CA ILE A 216 -8.26 -15.81 -14.18
C ILE A 216 -9.27 -14.68 -13.93
N ASN A 217 -9.13 -13.92 -12.85
CA ASN A 217 -10.02 -12.81 -12.52
C ASN A 217 -10.03 -11.74 -13.62
N VAL A 218 -8.87 -11.34 -14.13
CA VAL A 218 -8.80 -10.37 -15.22
C VAL A 218 -9.32 -10.97 -16.54
N ALA A 219 -9.09 -12.26 -16.78
CA ALA A 219 -9.69 -12.94 -17.93
C ALA A 219 -11.22 -12.93 -17.84
N GLU A 220 -11.82 -13.24 -16.69
CA GLU A 220 -13.28 -13.22 -16.47
C GLU A 220 -13.89 -11.83 -16.72
N ILE A 221 -13.14 -10.76 -16.46
CA ILE A 221 -13.60 -9.38 -16.67
C ILE A 221 -13.50 -8.96 -18.15
N HIS A 222 -12.39 -9.31 -18.84
CA HIS A 222 -12.06 -8.72 -20.15
C HIS A 222 -12.15 -9.68 -21.34
N ASN A 223 -12.02 -10.98 -21.12
CA ASN A 223 -12.00 -11.95 -22.21
C ASN A 223 -13.41 -12.44 -22.51
N ALA A 224 -13.95 -12.01 -23.65
CA ALA A 224 -15.26 -12.46 -24.14
C ALA A 224 -15.32 -13.98 -24.40
N THR A 225 -14.17 -14.64 -24.60
CA THR A 225 -14.09 -16.08 -24.84
C THR A 225 -12.95 -16.67 -24.01
N ILE A 226 -13.26 -17.24 -22.85
CA ILE A 226 -12.32 -18.04 -22.08
C ILE A 226 -12.50 -19.49 -22.51
N ASN A 227 -11.46 -20.08 -23.07
CA ASN A 227 -11.44 -21.51 -23.31
C ASN A 227 -11.56 -22.21 -21.94
N SER A 228 -12.55 -23.10 -21.79
CA SER A 228 -12.84 -23.85 -20.56
C SER A 228 -13.73 -23.14 -19.51
N SER A 229 -14.77 -22.41 -19.94
CA SER A 229 -15.87 -21.95 -19.05
C SER A 229 -16.48 -23.07 -18.20
N ASP A 230 -16.48 -24.31 -18.69
CA ASP A 230 -17.00 -25.48 -17.97
C ASP A 230 -16.13 -25.87 -16.75
N VAL A 231 -14.87 -25.40 -16.70
CA VAL A 231 -13.96 -25.57 -15.55
C VAL A 231 -14.11 -24.41 -14.57
N LEU A 232 -14.37 -23.20 -15.05
CA LEU A 232 -14.50 -22.00 -14.24
C LEU A 232 -15.93 -21.84 -13.68
N THR A 233 -16.38 -22.83 -12.90
CA THR A 233 -17.64 -22.72 -12.18
C THR A 233 -17.55 -21.69 -11.06
N SER A 234 -18.71 -21.23 -10.56
CA SER A 234 -18.77 -20.30 -9.41
C SER A 234 -17.99 -20.82 -8.19
N ASP A 235 -18.04 -22.13 -7.94
CA ASP A 235 -17.38 -22.77 -6.81
C ASP A 235 -15.86 -22.78 -6.99
N VAL A 236 -15.39 -23.04 -8.22
CA VAL A 236 -13.96 -22.98 -8.56
C VAL A 236 -13.45 -21.55 -8.42
N LEU A 237 -14.17 -20.56 -8.94
CA LEU A 237 -13.79 -19.14 -8.83
C LEU A 237 -13.73 -18.71 -7.35
N PHE A 238 -14.71 -19.12 -6.54
CA PHE A 238 -14.72 -18.84 -5.10
C PHE A 238 -13.54 -19.52 -4.37
N GLN A 239 -13.22 -20.76 -4.72
CA GLN A 239 -12.10 -21.49 -4.12
C GLN A 239 -10.75 -20.86 -4.51
N ILE A 240 -10.54 -20.48 -5.78
CA ILE A 240 -9.33 -19.78 -6.23
C ILE A 240 -9.19 -18.45 -5.47
N ARG A 241 -10.28 -17.68 -5.33
CA ARG A 241 -10.27 -16.42 -4.57
C ARG A 241 -9.87 -16.65 -3.12
N THR A 242 -10.49 -17.61 -2.44
CA THR A 242 -10.22 -17.91 -1.02
C THR A 242 -8.76 -18.36 -0.80
N LEU A 243 -8.20 -19.15 -1.72
CA LEU A 243 -6.79 -19.56 -1.66
C LEU A 243 -5.85 -18.38 -1.91
N ALA A 244 -6.18 -17.48 -2.84
CA ALA A 244 -5.42 -16.25 -3.05
C ALA A 244 -5.47 -15.31 -1.85
N ASP A 245 -6.65 -15.15 -1.24
CA ASP A 245 -6.85 -14.36 -0.01
C ASP A 245 -5.99 -14.92 1.13
N THR A 246 -6.02 -16.24 1.34
CA THR A 246 -5.20 -16.92 2.35
C THR A 246 -3.70 -16.74 2.07
N HIS A 247 -3.27 -16.86 0.82
CA HIS A 247 -1.89 -16.69 0.41
C HIS A 247 -1.39 -15.27 0.70
N GLU A 248 -2.11 -14.25 0.25
CA GLU A 248 -1.71 -12.84 0.40
C GLU A 248 -1.80 -12.37 1.86
N TRP A 249 -2.82 -12.80 2.60
CA TRP A 249 -2.97 -12.45 4.01
C TRP A 249 -1.75 -12.91 4.83
N ASN A 250 -1.37 -14.19 4.71
CA ASN A 250 -0.24 -14.74 5.46
C ASN A 250 1.10 -14.13 5.04
N LEU A 251 1.21 -13.62 3.82
CA LEU A 251 2.40 -12.91 3.35
C LEU A 251 2.44 -11.46 3.82
N ALA A 252 1.29 -10.82 4.04
CA ALA A 252 1.18 -9.42 4.46
C ALA A 252 1.16 -9.25 5.98
N PHE A 253 0.60 -10.20 6.73
CA PHE A 253 0.42 -10.05 8.17
C PHE A 253 0.58 -11.38 8.92
N ASN A 254 1.16 -11.31 10.11
CA ASN A 254 1.19 -12.39 11.09
C ASN A 254 1.17 -11.75 12.49
N ALA A 255 0.29 -12.23 13.36
CA ALA A 255 0.14 -11.68 14.72
C ALA A 255 1.37 -11.92 15.61
N SER A 256 2.07 -13.05 15.42
CA SER A 256 3.28 -13.43 16.16
C SER A 256 4.53 -12.71 15.64
N ASP A 257 4.58 -12.43 14.34
CA ASP A 257 5.65 -11.67 13.70
C ASP A 257 5.09 -10.63 12.74
N ASN A 258 4.91 -9.41 13.26
CA ASN A 258 4.40 -8.29 12.50
C ASN A 258 5.48 -7.55 11.67
N ALA A 259 6.70 -8.10 11.53
CA ALA A 259 7.74 -7.49 10.70
C ALA A 259 7.31 -7.41 9.22
N ARG A 260 6.57 -8.41 8.74
CA ARG A 260 6.03 -8.42 7.36
C ARG A 260 4.99 -7.34 7.07
N ALA A 261 4.35 -6.79 8.11
CA ALA A 261 3.31 -5.76 7.99
C ALA A 261 3.88 -4.33 7.86
N ILE A 262 5.14 -4.16 7.43
CA ILE A 262 5.83 -2.87 7.39
C ILE A 262 5.09 -1.80 6.57
N ALA A 263 4.43 -2.20 5.47
CA ALA A 263 3.64 -1.29 4.65
C ALA A 263 2.49 -0.65 5.45
N GLY A 264 1.80 -1.43 6.28
CA GLY A 264 0.75 -0.93 7.17
C GLY A 264 1.30 -0.06 8.30
N LYS A 265 2.49 -0.36 8.81
CA LYS A 265 3.18 0.43 9.84
C LYS A 265 3.59 1.82 9.35
N VAL A 266 4.12 1.91 8.13
CA VAL A 266 4.47 3.19 7.50
C VAL A 266 3.19 3.98 7.19
N LEU A 267 2.18 3.32 6.61
CA LEU A 267 0.91 3.97 6.31
C LEU A 267 0.22 4.54 7.56
N ALA A 268 0.27 3.84 8.69
CA ALA A 268 -0.27 4.35 9.95
C ALA A 268 0.42 5.64 10.42
N ALA A 269 1.74 5.74 10.26
CA ALA A 269 2.45 6.97 10.55
C ALA A 269 2.05 8.10 9.60
N GLU A 270 1.93 7.83 8.30
CA GLU A 270 1.50 8.79 7.28
C GLU A 270 0.07 9.30 7.54
N ILE A 271 -0.85 8.43 7.97
CA ILE A 271 -2.22 8.79 8.37
C ILE A 271 -2.19 9.75 9.56
N VAL A 272 -1.48 9.39 10.64
CA VAL A 272 -1.41 10.23 11.86
C VAL A 272 -0.76 11.57 11.55
N GLU A 273 0.32 11.59 10.77
CA GLU A 273 1.02 12.82 10.37
C GLU A 273 0.09 13.77 9.61
N PHE A 274 -0.66 13.27 8.62
CA PHE A 274 -1.56 14.10 7.83
C PHE A 274 -2.73 14.66 8.66
N LEU A 275 -3.35 13.80 9.49
CA LEU A 275 -4.47 14.20 10.32
C LEU A 275 -4.03 15.18 11.42
N ASN A 276 -2.86 14.95 12.03
CA ASN A 276 -2.30 15.89 13.00
C ASN A 276 -1.98 17.24 12.35
N ASN A 277 -1.41 17.25 11.13
CA ASN A 277 -1.18 18.47 10.38
C ASN A 277 -2.48 19.25 10.11
N THR A 278 -3.58 18.53 9.82
CA THR A 278 -4.90 19.15 9.66
C THR A 278 -5.33 19.88 10.94
N ILE A 279 -5.12 19.27 12.10
CA ILE A 279 -5.46 19.87 13.41
C ILE A 279 -4.54 21.07 13.71
N GLU A 280 -3.22 20.89 13.63
CA GLU A 280 -2.22 21.93 13.93
C GLU A 280 -2.35 23.16 13.02
N THR A 281 -2.70 22.94 11.75
CA THR A 281 -2.89 24.03 10.79
C THR A 281 -4.28 24.64 10.82
N GLN A 282 -5.16 24.19 11.72
CA GLN A 282 -6.56 24.61 11.81
C GLN A 282 -7.31 24.42 10.49
N GLY A 283 -7.07 23.28 9.85
CA GLY A 283 -7.68 22.86 8.60
C GLY A 283 -7.15 23.61 7.37
N LYS A 284 -5.86 23.93 7.28
CA LYS A 284 -5.30 24.42 5.99
C LYS A 284 -5.19 23.27 5.00
N SER A 285 -4.57 22.16 5.41
CA SER A 285 -4.67 20.87 4.74
C SER A 285 -5.96 20.20 5.20
N LYS A 286 -6.73 19.62 4.27
CA LYS A 286 -8.09 19.12 4.56
C LYS A 286 -8.39 17.77 3.96
N PHE A 287 -7.88 17.49 2.76
CA PHE A 287 -8.14 16.23 2.06
C PHE A 287 -6.83 15.61 1.59
N GLY A 288 -6.49 14.44 2.11
CA GLY A 288 -5.32 13.66 1.73
C GLY A 288 -5.78 12.40 1.02
N VAL A 289 -5.24 12.12 -0.16
CA VAL A 289 -5.45 10.84 -0.84
C VAL A 289 -4.12 10.21 -1.23
N GLN A 290 -3.92 8.97 -0.83
CA GLN A 290 -2.75 8.19 -1.19
C GLN A 290 -3.18 6.94 -1.93
N PHE A 291 -2.62 6.74 -3.11
CA PHE A 291 -2.83 5.50 -3.85
C PHE A 291 -1.80 4.44 -3.44
N GLY A 292 -2.22 3.19 -3.45
CA GLY A 292 -1.31 2.09 -3.22
C GLY A 292 -1.89 0.71 -3.48
N ALA A 293 -1.11 -0.27 -3.03
CA ALA A 293 -1.29 -1.68 -3.28
C ALA A 293 -2.23 -2.36 -2.27
N TYR A 294 -2.80 -3.52 -2.65
CA TYR A 294 -3.77 -4.21 -1.78
C TYR A 294 -3.17 -4.72 -0.47
N GLY A 295 -1.90 -5.13 -0.42
CA GLY A 295 -1.36 -5.62 0.86
C GLY A 295 -0.90 -4.53 1.83
N ALA A 296 -0.92 -3.26 1.44
CA ALA A 296 -0.92 -2.17 2.44
C ALA A 296 -2.23 -2.19 3.24
N PHE A 297 -3.37 -2.47 2.59
CA PHE A 297 -4.64 -2.71 3.28
C PHE A 297 -4.55 -3.95 4.18
N ALA A 298 -4.13 -5.10 3.66
CA ALA A 298 -4.02 -6.33 4.46
C ALA A 298 -3.09 -6.16 5.68
N SER A 299 -1.94 -5.50 5.49
CA SER A 299 -1.02 -5.17 6.59
C SER A 299 -1.69 -4.29 7.63
N PHE A 300 -2.38 -3.23 7.20
CA PHE A 300 -3.08 -2.31 8.10
C PHE A 300 -4.24 -2.99 8.82
N PHE A 301 -5.04 -3.80 8.12
CA PHE A 301 -6.19 -4.51 8.69
C PHE A 301 -5.79 -5.45 9.80
N GLY A 302 -4.71 -6.20 9.61
CA GLY A 302 -4.15 -7.07 10.65
C GLY A 302 -3.62 -6.28 11.85
N LEU A 303 -2.94 -5.15 11.62
CA LEU A 303 -2.40 -4.30 12.69
C LEU A 303 -3.49 -3.56 13.49
N ALA A 304 -4.62 -3.24 12.86
CA ALA A 304 -5.74 -2.54 13.45
C ALA A 304 -6.83 -3.47 14.02
N ASP A 305 -6.59 -4.78 14.06
CA ASP A 305 -7.52 -5.81 14.54
C ASP A 305 -8.90 -5.79 13.84
N LEU A 306 -8.97 -5.33 12.58
CA LEU A 306 -10.21 -5.27 11.82
C LEU A 306 -10.86 -6.63 11.52
N PRO A 307 -10.10 -7.73 11.32
CA PRO A 307 -10.70 -9.06 11.15
C PRO A 307 -11.47 -9.57 12.38
N VAL A 308 -11.25 -8.99 13.57
CA VAL A 308 -12.06 -9.29 14.77
C VAL A 308 -13.48 -8.74 14.62
N THR A 309 -13.63 -7.63 13.91
CA THR A 309 -14.91 -6.97 13.66
C THR A 309 -15.68 -7.62 12.51
N ASN A 310 -15.00 -7.89 11.38
CA ASN A 310 -15.60 -8.55 10.23
C ASN A 310 -14.57 -9.49 9.56
N PRO A 311 -14.86 -10.80 9.39
CA PRO A 311 -13.95 -11.71 8.70
C PRO A 311 -13.67 -11.34 7.23
N ASP A 312 -14.48 -10.50 6.59
CA ASP A 312 -14.24 -10.06 5.20
C ASP A 312 -12.90 -9.30 5.05
N PHE A 313 -12.34 -8.77 6.14
CA PHE A 313 -11.03 -8.11 6.14
C PHE A 313 -9.84 -9.06 5.91
N TYR A 314 -10.04 -10.38 5.93
CA TYR A 314 -9.03 -11.36 5.50
C TYR A 314 -8.87 -11.40 3.97
N GLY A 315 -9.86 -10.93 3.22
CA GLY A 315 -9.86 -10.95 1.77
C GLY A 315 -8.90 -9.92 1.16
N VAL A 316 -8.37 -10.23 -0.02
CA VAL A 316 -7.71 -9.22 -0.86
C VAL A 316 -8.76 -8.16 -1.21
N THR A 317 -8.48 -6.89 -0.97
CA THR A 317 -9.40 -5.79 -1.31
C THR A 317 -9.60 -5.71 -2.83
N ASP A 318 -10.82 -5.52 -3.32
CA ASP A 318 -11.16 -5.41 -4.74
C ASP A 318 -10.62 -4.12 -5.39
N TYR A 319 -10.69 -4.02 -6.72
CA TYR A 319 -10.22 -2.83 -7.44
C TYR A 319 -11.02 -1.57 -7.05
N ALA A 320 -10.32 -0.43 -7.00
CA ALA A 320 -10.87 0.84 -6.55
C ALA A 320 -11.43 0.86 -5.11
N SER A 321 -11.06 -0.12 -4.27
CA SER A 321 -11.36 -0.09 -2.83
C SER A 321 -10.72 1.12 -2.15
N SER A 322 -11.37 1.62 -1.11
CA SER A 322 -10.88 2.77 -0.35
C SER A 322 -11.11 2.58 1.14
N MET A 323 -10.13 3.05 1.93
CA MET A 323 -10.30 3.23 3.36
C MET A 323 -10.06 4.70 3.72
N THR A 324 -10.95 5.24 4.53
CA THR A 324 -11.03 6.68 4.80
C THR A 324 -11.06 6.91 6.30
N PHE A 325 -10.27 7.88 6.74
CA PHE A 325 -10.17 8.35 8.13
C PHE A 325 -10.69 9.78 8.17
N GLU A 326 -11.86 9.98 8.76
CA GLU A 326 -12.48 11.30 8.88
C GLU A 326 -12.20 11.85 10.29
N LEU A 327 -11.72 13.10 10.37
CA LEU A 327 -11.73 13.87 11.60
C LEU A 327 -13.10 14.53 11.75
N VAL A 328 -13.82 14.17 12.80
CA VAL A 328 -15.16 14.66 13.08
C VAL A 328 -15.23 15.35 14.43
N THR A 329 -16.13 16.32 14.56
CA THR A 329 -16.42 16.97 15.83
C THR A 329 -17.91 17.28 15.95
N ASN A 330 -18.41 17.25 17.18
CA ASN A 330 -19.74 17.76 17.54
C ASN A 330 -19.65 19.11 18.27
N ALA A 331 -18.45 19.65 18.46
CA ALA A 331 -18.22 20.92 19.14
C ALA A 331 -18.41 22.12 18.19
N SER A 332 -18.33 23.33 18.75
CA SER A 332 -18.28 24.55 17.94
C SER A 332 -17.02 24.54 17.06
N THR A 333 -17.18 24.89 15.79
CA THR A 333 -16.09 24.97 14.81
C THR A 333 -15.50 26.38 14.65
N SER A 334 -16.00 27.34 15.44
CA SER A 334 -15.47 28.70 15.52
C SER A 334 -15.30 29.09 17.00
N PRO A 335 -14.06 29.13 17.54
CA PRO A 335 -12.77 28.81 16.89
C PRO A 335 -12.61 27.31 16.54
N PHE A 336 -11.56 26.95 15.79
CA PHE A 336 -11.27 25.55 15.44
C PHE A 336 -11.22 24.67 16.72
N PRO A 337 -11.85 23.48 16.71
CA PRO A 337 -12.02 22.66 17.92
C PRO A 337 -10.67 22.21 18.49
N ALA A 338 -10.63 22.04 19.82
CA ALA A 338 -9.48 21.44 20.48
C ALA A 338 -9.37 19.95 20.15
N ALA A 339 -8.17 19.38 20.25
CA ALA A 339 -7.93 17.96 19.97
C ALA A 339 -8.82 17.02 20.79
N ASP A 340 -9.16 17.41 22.02
CA ASP A 340 -10.02 16.63 22.92
C ASP A 340 -11.50 16.58 22.46
N ASP A 341 -11.92 17.52 21.61
CA ASP A 341 -13.26 17.57 21.02
C ASP A 341 -13.33 16.90 19.63
N ILE A 342 -12.23 16.28 19.19
CA ILE A 342 -12.09 15.66 17.89
C ILE A 342 -12.08 14.14 18.04
N SER A 343 -12.88 13.48 17.20
CA SER A 343 -12.90 12.03 17.05
C SER A 343 -12.52 11.64 15.63
N VAL A 344 -12.07 10.40 15.45
CA VAL A 344 -11.79 9.80 14.16
C VAL A 344 -12.86 8.76 13.86
N ARG A 345 -13.39 8.79 12.64
CA ARG A 345 -14.22 7.72 12.08
C ARG A 345 -13.46 7.00 10.99
N PHE A 346 -13.42 5.67 11.06
CA PHE A 346 -12.86 4.83 10.02
C PHE A 346 -13.96 4.26 9.14
N LEU A 347 -13.81 4.44 7.84
CA LEU A 347 -14.72 3.99 6.81
C LEU A 347 -13.97 3.09 5.84
N PHE A 348 -14.58 1.97 5.46
CA PHE A 348 -14.04 1.08 4.43
C PHE A 348 -15.09 0.76 3.38
N HIS A 349 -14.67 0.76 2.12
CA HIS A 349 -15.45 0.28 1.00
C HIS A 349 -14.61 -0.68 0.16
N ASN A 350 -15.11 -1.90 -0.02
CA ASN A 350 -14.50 -2.90 -0.87
C ASN A 350 -15.07 -2.77 -2.29
N GLY A 351 -14.26 -2.28 -3.23
CA GLY A 351 -14.67 -2.03 -4.62
C GLY A 351 -14.98 -0.55 -4.92
N THR A 352 -15.65 -0.32 -6.05
CA THR A 352 -15.96 1.03 -6.55
C THR A 352 -17.07 1.70 -5.75
N THR A 353 -16.72 2.79 -5.05
CA THR A 353 -17.68 3.56 -4.27
C THR A 353 -18.61 4.37 -5.17
N ASN A 354 -19.91 4.32 -4.89
CA ASN A 354 -20.95 5.07 -5.61
C ASN A 354 -22.18 5.28 -4.70
N SER A 355 -23.18 6.02 -5.15
CA SER A 355 -24.38 6.30 -4.36
C SER A 355 -25.20 5.07 -3.96
N SER A 356 -25.09 3.96 -4.70
CA SER A 356 -25.74 2.68 -4.38
C SER A 356 -24.87 1.76 -3.52
N SER A 357 -23.56 2.04 -3.42
CA SER A 357 -22.57 1.28 -2.64
C SER A 357 -21.69 2.25 -1.86
N PRO A 358 -22.20 2.81 -0.74
CA PRO A 358 -21.46 3.75 0.10
C PRO A 358 -20.47 3.05 1.04
N PRO A 359 -19.43 3.74 1.53
CA PRO A 359 -18.49 3.18 2.50
C PRO A 359 -19.17 2.93 3.85
N THR A 360 -18.72 1.89 4.55
CA THR A 360 -19.27 1.48 5.85
C THR A 360 -18.30 1.83 6.97
N ALA A 361 -18.84 2.30 8.11
CA ALA A 361 -18.04 2.60 9.30
C ALA A 361 -17.67 1.31 10.04
N TYR A 362 -16.42 1.21 10.49
CA TYR A 362 -15.95 0.09 11.29
C TYR A 362 -15.18 0.56 12.51
N PRO A 363 -15.36 -0.08 13.68
CA PRO A 363 -14.54 0.18 14.85
C PRO A 363 -13.09 -0.24 14.62
N LEU A 364 -12.16 0.64 14.98
CA LEU A 364 -10.72 0.36 14.98
C LEU A 364 -10.28 -0.30 16.30
N PHE A 365 -9.20 -1.07 16.24
CA PHE A 365 -8.47 -1.64 17.38
C PHE A 365 -9.33 -2.53 18.29
N GLY A 366 -10.37 -3.17 17.73
CA GLY A 366 -11.29 -4.03 18.49
C GLY A 366 -12.10 -3.29 19.57
N THR A 367 -12.21 -1.96 19.50
CA THR A 367 -12.90 -1.15 20.54
C THR A 367 -14.42 -1.32 20.55
N GLY A 368 -15.00 -1.75 19.42
CA GLY A 368 -16.45 -1.83 19.23
C GLY A 368 -17.15 -0.48 19.03
N ASN A 369 -16.43 0.64 19.03
CA ASN A 369 -16.96 1.98 18.79
C ASN A 369 -16.52 2.51 17.41
N GLU A 370 -17.47 2.97 16.59
CA GLU A 370 -17.19 3.55 15.26
C GLU A 370 -16.48 4.91 15.33
N LEU A 371 -16.59 5.59 16.48
CA LEU A 371 -15.90 6.83 16.78
C LEU A 371 -14.87 6.59 17.89
N ILE A 372 -13.63 7.00 17.61
CA ILE A 372 -12.53 6.94 18.56
C ILE A 372 -12.00 8.36 18.82
N ALA A 373 -11.76 8.73 20.08
CA ALA A 373 -11.18 10.03 20.40
C ALA A 373 -9.80 10.17 19.75
N TRP A 374 -9.44 11.39 19.30
CA TRP A 374 -8.17 11.64 18.60
C TRP A 374 -6.95 11.10 19.37
N ASN A 375 -6.88 11.34 20.69
CA ASN A 375 -5.76 10.88 21.51
C ASN A 375 -5.68 9.34 21.59
N ASP A 376 -6.82 8.65 21.66
CA ASP A 376 -6.88 7.19 21.67
C ASP A 376 -6.52 6.60 20.31
N PHE A 377 -6.91 7.28 19.22
CA PHE A 377 -6.55 6.91 17.86
C PHE A 377 -5.04 6.99 17.65
N VAL A 378 -4.40 8.10 18.04
CA VAL A 378 -2.94 8.27 17.96
C VAL A 378 -2.25 7.19 18.80
N THR A 379 -2.71 6.97 20.03
CA THR A 379 -2.17 5.91 20.91
C THR A 379 -2.33 4.51 20.28
N GLY A 380 -3.42 4.24 19.59
CA GLY A 380 -3.66 2.98 18.87
C GLY A 380 -2.69 2.78 17.70
N MET A 381 -2.53 3.81 16.87
CA MET A 381 -1.63 3.81 15.72
C MET A 381 -0.16 3.71 16.13
N ASP A 382 0.26 4.43 17.18
CA ASP A 382 1.65 4.49 17.65
C ASP A 382 2.16 3.16 18.22
N LYS A 383 1.28 2.21 18.53
CA LYS A 383 1.69 0.85 18.93
C LYS A 383 2.46 0.13 17.85
N PHE A 384 2.23 0.48 16.58
CA PHE A 384 2.84 -0.22 15.45
C PHE A 384 3.39 0.71 14.37
N SER A 385 3.14 2.01 14.44
CA SER A 385 3.58 2.98 13.43
C SER A 385 5.11 3.02 13.28
N VAL A 386 5.57 3.23 12.05
CA VAL A 386 6.99 3.43 11.73
C VAL A 386 7.09 4.66 10.83
N GLY A 387 7.25 5.83 11.45
CA GLY A 387 7.23 7.11 10.74
C GLY A 387 8.59 7.69 10.38
N ASP A 388 9.66 7.28 11.07
CA ASP A 388 10.99 7.86 10.87
C ASP A 388 11.99 6.85 10.28
N THR A 389 12.99 7.38 9.56
CA THR A 389 14.00 6.57 8.87
C THR A 389 14.78 5.68 9.84
N LYS A 390 15.04 6.12 11.07
CA LYS A 390 15.81 5.34 12.06
C LYS A 390 14.98 4.13 12.52
N SER A 391 13.71 4.33 12.84
CA SER A 391 12.76 3.29 13.21
C SER A 391 12.57 2.31 12.06
N TRP A 392 12.46 2.79 10.82
CA TRP A 392 12.40 1.95 9.63
C TRP A 392 13.65 1.10 9.44
N CYS A 393 14.84 1.70 9.51
CA CYS A 393 16.11 0.99 9.39
C CYS A 393 16.28 -0.08 10.48
N THR A 394 15.85 0.24 11.71
CA THR A 394 15.89 -0.67 12.85
C THR A 394 14.93 -1.84 12.65
N ALA A 395 13.68 -1.55 12.27
CA ALA A 395 12.66 -2.58 12.02
C ALA A 395 13.04 -3.50 10.85
N CYS A 396 13.60 -2.93 9.79
CA CYS A 396 13.99 -3.66 8.59
C CYS A 396 15.35 -4.35 8.67
N GLY A 397 16.14 -4.09 9.71
CA GLY A 397 17.47 -4.68 9.88
C GLY A 397 18.48 -4.28 8.80
N ASN A 398 18.20 -3.20 8.07
CA ASN A 398 19.05 -2.72 6.99
C ASN A 398 20.23 -1.94 7.57
N THR A 399 21.46 -2.24 7.14
CA THR A 399 22.68 -1.58 7.64
C THR A 399 23.45 -0.81 6.57
N THR A 400 22.88 -0.71 5.36
CA THR A 400 23.51 -0.08 4.18
C THR A 400 22.71 1.15 3.73
N GLY A 401 23.28 1.96 2.83
CA GLY A 401 22.61 3.14 2.27
C GLY A 401 22.23 4.18 3.32
N THR A 402 20.99 4.66 3.30
CA THR A 402 20.43 5.61 4.28
C THR A 402 20.40 5.07 5.71
N CYS A 403 20.45 3.74 5.86
CA CYS A 403 20.50 3.07 7.16
C CYS A 403 21.90 2.91 7.74
N ALA A 404 22.96 3.21 6.99
CA ALA A 404 24.33 3.08 7.45
C ALA A 404 24.62 3.94 8.70
N ALA A 405 23.98 5.10 8.81
CA ALA A 405 24.11 6.00 9.97
C ALA A 405 23.49 5.42 11.26
N TYR A 406 22.63 4.41 11.13
CA TYR A 406 21.90 3.79 12.25
C TYR A 406 22.33 2.34 12.51
N ALA A 407 23.29 1.83 11.73
CA ALA A 407 23.85 0.51 11.95
C ALA A 407 24.51 0.47 13.35
N PRO A 408 24.33 -0.62 14.13
CA PRO A 408 25.03 -0.76 15.39
C PRO A 408 26.53 -0.63 15.13
N ALA A 409 27.19 0.27 15.87
CA ALA A 409 28.63 0.45 15.74
C ALA A 409 29.29 -0.92 15.88
N SER A 410 29.93 -1.40 14.81
CA SER A 410 30.90 -2.46 14.95
C SER A 410 31.93 -1.93 15.94
N SER A 411 32.04 -2.58 17.10
CA SER A 411 33.10 -2.33 18.05
C SER A 411 34.43 -2.76 17.41
N SER A 412 34.92 -1.99 16.45
CA SER A 412 36.31 -1.98 16.04
C SER A 412 37.08 -1.23 17.13
N GLY A 413 37.26 -1.95 18.24
CA GLY A 413 38.25 -1.59 19.25
C GLY A 413 39.63 -1.59 18.60
N SER A 414 40.08 -0.42 18.18
CA SER A 414 41.50 -0.14 18.02
C SER A 414 42.07 0.12 19.40
N GLY A 415 42.53 -0.95 20.05
CA GLY A 415 43.30 -0.86 21.28
C GLY A 415 44.59 -0.08 21.03
N SER A 416 44.77 1.02 21.74
CA SER A 416 46.11 1.50 22.12
C SER A 416 46.32 1.15 23.59
N SER A 417 47.50 0.60 23.86
CA SER A 417 47.92 0.08 25.15
C SER A 417 47.84 1.13 26.27
N GLY A 418 47.12 0.79 27.33
CA GLY A 418 47.13 1.49 28.62
C GLY A 418 46.86 0.49 29.73
N VAL A 419 47.91 0.09 30.44
CA VAL A 419 47.88 -0.78 31.62
C VAL A 419 47.07 -0.15 32.77
N THR A 420 46.02 -0.82 33.26
CA THR A 420 45.88 -1.34 34.65
C THR A 420 44.45 -1.84 35.00
N ALA A 421 44.43 -3.02 35.65
CA ALA A 421 43.48 -3.55 36.63
C ALA A 421 41.93 -3.61 36.39
N GLN A 422 41.48 -4.83 36.04
CA GLN A 422 40.51 -5.66 36.79
C GLN A 422 39.15 -5.08 37.24
N SER A 423 38.06 -5.50 36.59
CA SER A 423 36.87 -6.08 37.25
C SER A 423 35.90 -6.72 36.24
N LYS A 424 35.45 -7.94 36.54
CA LYS A 424 34.44 -8.71 35.81
C LYS A 424 33.06 -8.03 35.88
N SER A 425 32.32 -8.02 34.78
CA SER A 425 30.86 -8.18 34.77
C SER A 425 30.41 -8.54 33.35
N GLY A 426 29.67 -9.64 33.21
CA GLY A 426 29.18 -10.14 31.93
C GLY A 426 28.00 -9.33 31.41
N ASN A 427 27.85 -9.29 30.09
CA ASN A 427 26.60 -8.97 29.42
C ASN A 427 26.47 -9.84 28.17
N GLY A 428 25.41 -10.64 28.15
CA GLY A 428 25.01 -11.43 26.98
C GLY A 428 24.56 -10.53 25.83
N LEU A 429 24.97 -10.91 24.62
CA LEU A 429 24.63 -10.22 23.38
C LEU A 429 23.36 -10.83 22.74
N SER A 430 22.56 -9.97 22.12
CA SER A 430 21.25 -10.24 21.52
C SER A 430 21.25 -11.35 20.45
N PRO A 431 20.19 -12.20 20.35
CA PRO A 431 20.12 -13.36 19.44
C PRO A 431 20.37 -13.05 17.96
N VAL A 432 20.07 -11.83 17.51
CA VAL A 432 20.25 -11.39 16.12
C VAL A 432 21.73 -11.38 15.71
N VAL A 433 22.63 -11.10 16.65
CA VAL A 433 24.08 -11.08 16.39
C VAL A 433 24.63 -12.50 16.24
N ASN A 434 24.01 -13.51 16.87
CA ASN A 434 24.43 -14.90 16.74
C ASN A 434 24.10 -15.50 15.36
N GLY A 435 23.01 -15.06 14.72
CA GLY A 435 22.63 -15.52 13.38
C GLY A 435 23.61 -15.06 12.30
N VAL A 436 24.05 -13.80 12.36
CA VAL A 436 24.99 -13.24 11.37
C VAL A 436 26.41 -13.77 11.56
N ILE A 437 26.86 -13.95 12.80
CA ILE A 437 28.16 -14.58 13.09
C ILE A 437 28.15 -16.05 12.65
N GLY A 438 27.04 -16.76 12.88
CA GLY A 438 26.87 -18.14 12.43
C GLY A 438 26.96 -18.28 10.91
N ALA A 439 26.27 -17.41 10.15
CA ALA A 439 26.29 -17.43 8.69
C ALA A 439 27.65 -17.06 8.08
N MET A 440 28.39 -16.13 8.69
CA MET A 440 29.73 -15.76 8.22
C MET A 440 30.76 -16.86 8.50
N VAL A 441 30.65 -17.56 9.63
CA VAL A 441 31.55 -18.67 9.97
C VAL A 441 31.30 -19.88 9.08
N THR A 442 30.04 -20.21 8.79
CA THR A 442 29.72 -21.32 7.85
C THR A 442 30.20 -21.00 6.44
N LEU A 443 30.04 -19.76 5.96
CA LEU A 443 30.55 -19.34 4.66
C LEU A 443 32.09 -19.43 4.58
N ALA A 444 32.79 -19.02 5.64
CA ALA A 444 34.25 -19.12 5.71
C ALA A 444 34.75 -20.57 5.75
N VAL A 445 34.03 -21.46 6.44
CA VAL A 445 34.34 -22.89 6.47
C VAL A 445 34.10 -23.55 5.12
N ILE A 446 33.00 -23.23 4.43
CA ILE A 446 32.70 -23.75 3.09
C ILE A 446 33.75 -23.28 2.09
N LEU A 447 34.06 -21.98 2.05
CA LEU A 447 35.10 -21.44 1.16
C LEU A 447 36.49 -21.99 1.50
N GLY A 448 36.77 -22.24 2.78
CA GLY A 448 38.01 -22.89 3.23
C GLY A 448 38.12 -24.34 2.75
N LEU A 449 37.03 -25.10 2.82
CA LEU A 449 36.95 -26.48 2.31
C LEU A 449 37.08 -26.52 0.78
N GLU A 450 36.39 -25.64 0.06
CA GLU A 450 36.50 -25.53 -1.39
C GLU A 450 37.92 -25.15 -1.84
N ALA A 451 38.56 -24.20 -1.15
CA ALA A 451 39.95 -23.84 -1.42
C ALA A 451 40.92 -25.01 -1.19
N LEU A 452 40.68 -25.83 -0.16
CA LEU A 452 41.50 -26.99 0.16
C LEU A 452 41.32 -28.12 -0.87
N ILE A 453 40.10 -28.33 -1.36
CA ILE A 453 39.80 -29.26 -2.46
C ILE A 453 40.49 -28.81 -3.76
N LEU A 454 40.46 -27.52 -4.08
CA LEU A 454 41.14 -26.97 -5.26
C LEU A 454 42.68 -27.13 -5.17
N LEU A 455 43.25 -26.97 -3.97
CA LEU A 455 44.69 -27.12 -3.72
C LEU A 455 45.17 -28.58 -3.84
N VAL A 456 44.43 -29.54 -3.26
CA VAL A 456 44.78 -30.97 -3.33
C VAL A 456 44.46 -31.56 -4.72
N GLY A 457 43.41 -31.07 -5.38
CA GLY A 457 43.02 -31.49 -6.73
C GLY A 457 43.85 -30.89 -7.88
N GLY A 458 44.81 -30.00 -7.59
CA GLY A 458 45.67 -29.38 -8.60
C GLY A 458 44.95 -28.45 -9.59
N MET A 459 43.72 -28.02 -9.27
CA MET A 459 42.88 -27.23 -10.16
C MET A 459 43.06 -25.73 -9.89
N ARG A 460 43.27 -24.93 -10.95
CA ARG A 460 43.37 -23.46 -10.87
C ARG A 460 42.09 -22.82 -11.37
N VAL A 461 41.58 -21.84 -10.63
CA VAL A 461 40.45 -21.02 -11.06
C VAL A 461 40.94 -20.05 -12.13
N VAL A 462 40.40 -20.15 -13.35
CA VAL A 462 40.74 -19.27 -14.47
C VAL A 462 39.53 -18.42 -14.85
N SER A 463 39.76 -17.12 -15.02
CA SER A 463 38.75 -16.17 -15.49
C SER A 463 38.28 -16.51 -16.91
N LYS A 464 36.95 -16.55 -17.12
CA LYS A 464 36.32 -16.73 -18.45
C LYS A 464 36.86 -15.75 -19.50
N LYS A 465 37.24 -14.52 -19.11
CA LYS A 465 37.82 -13.51 -20.02
C LYS A 465 39.22 -13.89 -20.53
N ARG A 466 39.99 -14.68 -19.78
CA ARG A 466 41.31 -15.18 -20.24
C ARG A 466 41.18 -16.37 -21.17
N LEU A 467 40.14 -17.19 -21.02
CA LEU A 467 39.86 -18.30 -21.93
C LEU A 467 39.36 -17.81 -23.31
N SER A 468 38.61 -16.71 -23.37
CA SER A 468 38.12 -16.15 -24.63
C SER A 468 39.17 -15.38 -25.44
N GLN A 469 40.26 -14.91 -24.82
CA GLN A 469 41.35 -14.20 -25.50
C GLN A 469 42.39 -15.13 -26.14
N SER A 470 42.36 -16.43 -25.85
CA SER A 470 43.34 -17.39 -26.39
C SER A 470 42.85 -18.13 -27.65
N ALA A 471 41.66 -17.83 -28.15
CA ALA A 471 41.18 -18.29 -29.45
C ALA A 471 41.51 -17.23 -30.52
N ALA A 472 42.54 -17.50 -31.34
CA ALA A 472 42.91 -16.65 -32.47
C ALA A 472 41.77 -16.56 -33.50
N PRO A 473 41.64 -15.44 -34.24
CA PRO A 473 40.53 -15.23 -35.17
C PRO A 473 40.75 -16.02 -36.47
N MET A 474 39.73 -16.79 -36.85
CA MET A 474 39.63 -17.48 -38.13
C MET A 474 39.18 -16.48 -39.21
N GLU A 475 40.00 -16.34 -40.24
CA GLU A 475 39.82 -15.49 -41.41
C GLU A 475 38.61 -15.94 -42.24
N ILE A 476 37.61 -15.08 -42.42
CA ILE A 476 36.48 -15.32 -43.32
C ILE A 476 36.87 -14.84 -44.71
N VAL A 477 37.17 -15.79 -45.60
CA VAL A 477 37.38 -15.54 -47.03
C VAL A 477 36.02 -15.43 -47.72
N THR A 478 35.65 -14.22 -48.15
CA THR A 478 34.58 -14.00 -49.13
C THR A 478 35.11 -14.28 -50.53
N GLY A 479 34.58 -15.31 -51.19
CA GLY A 479 34.81 -15.59 -52.61
C GLY A 479 33.49 -15.85 -53.33
N GLY A 480 33.09 -14.94 -54.21
CA GLY A 480 32.04 -15.19 -55.19
C GLY A 480 32.62 -15.57 -56.55
N LYS A 481 31.94 -16.45 -57.30
CA LYS A 481 31.58 -16.27 -58.72
C LYS A 481 30.88 -17.50 -59.32
N ALA A 482 29.76 -17.19 -59.97
CA ALA A 482 29.27 -17.66 -61.27
C ALA A 482 29.56 -19.11 -61.74
N ALA A 483 28.46 -19.85 -61.96
CA ALA A 483 28.08 -20.37 -63.28
C ALA A 483 26.54 -20.37 -63.36
#